data_AF-A0A7M5UUA4-F1
#
_entry.id   AF-A0A7M5UUA4-F1
#
_cell.length_a   1.000
_cell.length_b   1.000
_cell.length_c   1.000
_cell.angle_alpha   90.00
_cell.angle_beta   90.00
_cell.angle_gamma   90.00
#
_symmetry.space_group_name_H-M   'P 1'
#
loop_
_entity.id
_entity.type
_entity.pdbx_description
1 polymer ?
#
loop_
_entity_poly.entity_id
_entity_poly.type
_entity_poly.pdbx_seq_one_letter_code
_entity_poly.pdbx_strand_id
1 'polypeptide(L)'
;MEIEAFVRQHFELPRSSKNTTLYLSMMVYLSQIVQSLCIKYESEHYRRLQDTLIDGKGHTMGALYWQLNDIWPGPSWSSLEYNGQWKKSMKKYIKIIL
;
A
#
# COMPACT_ATOMS: atom_id res chain seq x y z
N MET A 1 -7.72 -5.93 14.31
CA MET A 1 -6.82 -7.01 14.80
C MET A 1 -5.73 -7.31 13.78
N GLU A 2 -6.06 -7.62 12.52
CA GLU A 2 -5.05 -7.97 11.50
C GLU A 2 -4.24 -6.81 10.93
N ILE A 3 -4.89 -5.70 10.51
CA ILE A 3 -4.17 -4.51 10.01
C ILE A 3 -3.23 -3.96 11.08
N GLU A 4 -3.65 -4.01 12.35
CA GLU A 4 -2.81 -3.62 13.47
C GLU A 4 -1.59 -4.53 13.61
N ALA A 5 -1.78 -5.85 13.52
CA ALA A 5 -0.67 -6.80 13.54
C ALA A 5 0.32 -6.55 12.40
N PHE A 6 -0.18 -6.28 11.19
CA PHE A 6 0.65 -6.01 10.03
C PHE A 6 1.42 -4.69 10.13
N VAL A 7 0.77 -3.63 10.62
CA VAL A 7 1.45 -2.36 10.91
C VAL A 7 2.53 -2.56 11.98
N ARG A 8 2.24 -3.32 13.05
CA ARG A 8 3.19 -3.63 14.13
C ARG A 8 4.42 -4.40 13.68
N GLN A 9 4.36 -5.11 12.55
CA GLN A 9 5.53 -5.81 11.99
C GLN A 9 6.64 -4.84 11.56
N HIS A 10 6.27 -3.61 11.17
CA HIS A 10 7.18 -2.65 10.57
C HIS A 10 7.22 -1.28 11.28
N PHE A 11 6.22 -0.96 12.09
CA PHE A 11 6.07 0.34 12.73
C PHE A 11 5.65 0.21 14.20
N GLU A 12 6.19 1.07 15.04
CA GLU A 12 5.73 1.20 16.42
C GLU A 12 4.38 1.92 16.46
N LEU A 13 3.40 1.30 17.13
CA LEU A 13 2.11 1.95 17.34
C LEU A 13 2.17 2.87 18.55
N PRO A 14 1.55 4.06 18.48
CA PRO A 14 1.41 4.93 19.64
C PRO A 14 0.74 4.17 20.78
N ARG A 15 1.32 4.25 21.97
CA ARG A 15 0.68 3.77 23.21
C ARG A 15 -0.71 4.40 23.28
N SER A 16 -1.73 3.57 23.50
CA SER A 16 -3.13 3.98 23.61
C SER A 16 -3.26 5.15 24.57
N SER A 17 -3.26 6.35 23.99
CA SER A 17 -3.55 7.59 24.69
C SER A 17 -5.06 7.67 24.80
N LYS A 18 -5.58 8.31 25.85
CA LYS A 18 -7.01 8.48 26.15
C LYS A 18 -7.84 9.11 25.00
N ASN A 19 -7.20 9.51 23.90
CA ASN A 19 -7.79 10.08 22.70
C ASN A 19 -7.89 9.04 21.56
N THR A 20 -9.06 8.41 21.45
CA THR A 20 -9.38 7.40 20.42
C THR A 20 -9.30 7.96 18.98
N THR A 21 -9.64 9.23 18.77
CA THR A 21 -9.61 9.87 17.44
C THR A 21 -8.19 9.97 16.90
N LEU A 22 -7.22 10.29 17.77
CA LEU A 22 -5.81 10.34 17.40
C LEU A 22 -5.29 8.94 17.03
N TYR A 23 -5.64 7.92 17.82
CA TYR A 23 -5.26 6.53 17.53
C TYR A 23 -5.79 6.09 16.17
N LEU A 24 -7.07 6.33 15.88
CA LEU A 24 -7.68 5.97 14.60
C LEU A 24 -6.99 6.69 13.42
N SER A 25 -6.76 8.00 13.55
CA SER A 25 -6.10 8.80 12.50
C SER A 25 -4.68 8.30 12.21
N MET A 26 -3.93 7.93 13.26
CA MET A 26 -2.60 7.36 13.12
C MET A 26 -2.62 5.97 12.48
N MET A 27 -3.57 5.12 12.88
CA MET A 27 -3.77 3.79 12.28
C MET A 27 -4.07 3.88 10.79
N VAL A 28 -4.96 4.78 10.38
CA VAL A 28 -5.25 5.02 8.95
C VAL A 28 -3.99 5.47 8.23
N TYR A 29 -3.26 6.44 8.78
CA TYR A 29 -2.01 6.93 8.18
C TYR A 29 -0.96 5.83 8.00
N LEU A 30 -0.69 5.03 9.04
CA LEU A 30 0.28 3.95 8.99
C LEU A 30 -0.14 2.83 8.05
N SER A 31 -1.43 2.48 8.01
CA SER A 31 -1.94 1.49 7.07
C SER A 31 -1.72 1.90 5.61
N GLN A 32 -1.89 3.19 5.28
CA GLN A 32 -1.62 3.71 3.93
C GLN A 32 -0.12 3.69 3.60
N ILE A 33 0.78 3.90 4.57
CA ILE A 33 2.22 3.76 4.35
C ILE A 33 2.57 2.31 4.06
N VAL A 34 2.09 1.39 4.87
CA VAL A 34 2.34 -0.04 4.71
C VAL A 34 1.86 -0.52 3.34
N GLN A 35 0.62 -0.20 2.96
CA GLN A 35 0.07 -0.51 1.62
C GLN A 35 1.01 -0.01 0.51
N SER A 36 1.49 1.23 0.63
CA SER A 36 2.33 1.85 -0.39
C SER A 36 3.73 1.23 -0.52
N LEU A 37 4.30 0.74 0.59
CA LEU A 37 5.56 0.00 0.59
C LEU A 37 5.38 -1.38 -0.04
N CYS A 38 4.31 -2.11 0.30
CA CYS A 38 4.02 -3.42 -0.27
C CYS A 38 3.91 -3.35 -1.80
N ILE A 39 3.09 -2.44 -2.32
CA ILE A 39 2.91 -2.27 -3.77
C ILE A 39 4.22 -1.87 -4.45
N LYS A 40 5.03 -1.02 -3.81
CA LYS A 40 6.36 -0.67 -4.34
C LYS A 40 7.24 -1.91 -4.45
N TYR A 41 7.39 -2.68 -3.37
CA TYR A 41 8.24 -3.87 -3.36
C TYR A 41 7.79 -4.92 -4.38
N GLU A 42 6.48 -5.17 -4.46
CA GLU A 42 5.89 -6.09 -5.42
C GLU A 42 6.14 -5.65 -6.85
N SER A 43 5.84 -4.38 -7.17
CA SER A 43 6.03 -3.84 -8.53
C SER A 43 7.51 -3.84 -8.95
N GLU A 44 8.41 -3.46 -8.05
CA GLU A 44 9.85 -3.51 -8.31
C GLU A 44 10.34 -4.95 -8.50
N HIS A 45 9.78 -5.91 -7.76
CA HIS A 45 10.10 -7.32 -7.93
C HIS A 45 9.71 -7.83 -9.31
N TYR A 46 8.46 -7.58 -9.73
CA TYR A 46 7.99 -7.95 -11.07
C TYR A 46 8.80 -7.29 -12.17
N ARG A 47 9.16 -6.01 -12.02
CA ARG A 47 10.00 -5.30 -13.01
C ARG A 47 11.40 -5.89 -13.15
N ARG A 48 12.02 -6.35 -12.05
CA ARG A 48 13.33 -7.03 -12.11
C ARG A 48 13.28 -8.36 -12.85
N LEU A 49 12.11 -9.00 -12.90
CA LEU A 49 11.92 -10.29 -13.57
C LEU A 49 11.60 -10.16 -15.06
N GLN A 50 11.61 -8.95 -15.63
CA GLN A 50 11.33 -8.72 -17.05
C GLN A 50 12.32 -9.47 -17.96
N ASP A 51 13.62 -9.44 -17.63
CA ASP A 51 14.67 -10.04 -18.47
C ASP A 51 15.34 -11.27 -17.81
N THR A 52 14.77 -11.77 -16.71
CA THR A 52 15.35 -12.88 -15.94
C THR A 52 14.49 -14.14 -16.08
N LEU A 53 15.13 -15.31 -16.09
CA LEU A 53 14.48 -16.61 -16.01
C LEU A 53 15.13 -17.41 -14.87
N ILE A 54 14.36 -17.68 -13.80
CA ILE A 54 14.80 -18.46 -12.63
C ILE A 54 13.90 -19.67 -12.51
N ASP A 55 14.46 -20.88 -12.55
CA ASP A 55 13.71 -22.15 -12.50
C ASP A 55 12.56 -22.23 -13.53
N GLY A 56 12.78 -21.68 -14.73
CA GLY A 56 11.78 -21.63 -15.80
C GLY A 56 10.70 -20.56 -15.63
N LYS A 57 10.79 -19.70 -14.61
CA LYS A 57 9.83 -18.61 -14.32
C LYS A 57 10.47 -17.24 -14.51
N GLY A 58 9.73 -16.31 -15.09
CA GLY A 58 10.22 -14.96 -15.36
C GLY A 58 9.55 -14.36 -16.59
N HIS A 59 10.26 -13.46 -17.26
CA HIS A 59 9.74 -12.70 -18.39
C HIS A 59 8.45 -11.95 -18.05
N THR A 60 8.45 -11.27 -16.91
CA THR A 60 7.28 -10.51 -16.46
C THR A 60 7.12 -9.26 -17.31
N MET A 61 6.09 -9.22 -18.15
CA MET A 61 5.82 -8.12 -19.11
C MET A 61 4.78 -7.11 -18.64
N GLY A 62 4.34 -7.19 -17.38
CA GLY A 62 3.38 -6.24 -16.83
C GLY A 62 3.04 -6.52 -15.37
N ALA A 63 2.69 -5.46 -14.65
CA ALA A 63 2.23 -5.52 -13.26
C ALA A 63 1.05 -4.55 -13.09
N LEU A 64 -0.16 -5.09 -13.01
CA LEU A 64 -1.38 -4.34 -12.72
C LEU A 64 -1.75 -4.55 -11.26
N TYR A 65 -1.61 -3.51 -10.45
CA TYR A 65 -1.99 -3.60 -9.04
C TYR A 65 -3.51 -3.44 -8.87
N TRP A 66 -4.05 -4.16 -7.90
CA TRP A 66 -5.44 -3.99 -7.47
C TRP A 66 -5.47 -3.03 -6.28
N GLN A 67 -6.23 -1.93 -6.26
CA GLN A 67 -7.13 -1.37 -7.29
C GLN A 67 -6.85 0.13 -7.47
N LEU A 68 -7.35 0.74 -8.55
CA LEU A 68 -7.10 2.16 -8.77
C LEU A 68 -7.97 3.05 -7.87
N ASN A 69 -9.29 2.90 -7.91
CA ASN A 69 -10.25 3.83 -7.30
C ASN A 69 -11.30 3.14 -6.42
N ASP A 70 -11.90 3.91 -5.52
CA ASP A 70 -13.07 3.49 -4.74
C ASP A 70 -14.39 3.96 -5.33
N ILE A 71 -15.42 3.15 -5.11
CA ILE A 71 -16.82 3.46 -5.48
C ILE A 71 -17.65 4.02 -4.33
N TRP A 72 -17.13 3.97 -3.10
CA TRP A 72 -17.77 4.45 -1.87
C TRP A 72 -16.73 4.68 -0.77
N PRO A 73 -17.03 5.48 0.28
CA PRO A 73 -16.11 5.68 1.39
C PRO A 73 -15.94 4.39 2.22
N GLY A 74 -14.73 3.83 2.24
CA GLY A 74 -14.43 2.63 3.01
C GLY A 74 -12.97 2.20 2.90
N PRO A 75 -12.52 1.29 3.78
CA PRO A 75 -11.19 0.70 3.65
C PRO A 75 -11.14 -0.20 2.40
N SER A 76 -10.12 0.00 1.57
CA SER A 76 -9.94 -0.76 0.32
C SER A 76 -8.47 -0.72 -0.14
N TRP A 77 -8.17 -1.48 -1.20
CA TRP A 77 -6.87 -1.47 -1.88
C TRP A 77 -6.68 -0.31 -2.85
N SER A 78 -7.58 0.68 -2.88
CA SER A 78 -7.51 1.79 -3.82
C SER A 78 -6.28 2.66 -3.58
N SER A 79 -5.86 3.37 -4.63
CA SER A 79 -4.93 4.51 -4.54
C SER A 79 -5.66 5.85 -4.57
N LEU A 80 -6.85 5.87 -5.16
CA LEU A 80 -7.77 7.00 -5.22
C LEU A 80 -8.95 6.73 -4.28
N GLU A 81 -9.14 7.64 -3.33
CA GLU A 81 -10.31 7.72 -2.48
C GLU A 81 -11.57 8.00 -3.32
N TYR A 82 -12.75 7.75 -2.75
CA TYR A 82 -14.05 7.94 -3.41
C TYR A 82 -14.23 9.35 -4.03
N ASN A 83 -13.69 10.39 -3.40
CA ASN A 83 -13.77 11.76 -3.88
C ASN A 83 -12.70 12.11 -4.95
N GLY A 84 -11.99 11.12 -5.49
CA GLY A 84 -10.91 11.31 -6.46
C GLY A 84 -9.62 11.87 -5.86
N GLN A 85 -9.54 11.99 -4.53
CA GLN A 85 -8.29 12.37 -3.87
C GLN A 85 -7.34 11.20 -3.82
N TRP A 86 -6.05 11.48 -4.01
CA TRP A 86 -5.03 10.45 -3.89
C TRP A 86 -4.72 10.16 -2.43
N LYS A 87 -4.57 8.88 -2.09
CA LYS A 87 -3.86 8.47 -0.87
C LYS A 87 -2.43 9.01 -0.96
N LYS A 88 -2.04 9.84 0.01
CA LYS A 88 -0.82 10.66 -0.07
C LYS A 88 0.44 9.82 -0.27
N SER A 89 0.53 8.69 0.43
CA SER A 89 1.64 7.73 0.27
C SER A 89 1.62 7.10 -1.12
N MET A 90 0.48 6.55 -1.56
CA MET A 90 0.32 5.88 -2.85
C MET A 90 0.66 6.78 -4.05
N LYS A 91 0.26 8.06 -4.03
CA LYS A 91 0.53 9.04 -5.11
C LYS A 91 2.02 9.15 -5.42
N LYS A 92 2.86 9.13 -4.38
CA LYS A 92 4.30 9.27 -4.53
C LYS A 92 4.90 8.05 -5.22
N TYR A 93 4.47 6.85 -4.86
CA TYR A 93 5.07 5.62 -5.40
C TYR A 93 4.61 5.30 -6.80
N ILE A 94 3.33 5.50 -7.12
CA ILE A 94 2.83 5.26 -8.49
C ILE A 94 3.59 6.12 -9.51
N LYS A 95 3.96 7.34 -9.14
CA LYS A 95 4.75 8.25 -9.99
C LYS A 95 6.23 7.90 -10.14
N ILE A 96 6.78 7.07 -9.24
CA ILE A 96 8.20 6.69 -9.27
C ILE A 96 8.39 5.39 -10.08
N ILE A 97 7.33 4.58 -10.19
CA ILE A 97 7.35 3.26 -10.84
C ILE A 97 6.91 3.35 -12.31
N LEU A 98 6.05 4.31 -12.66
CA LEU A 98 5.72 4.70 -14.04
C LEU A 98 6.80 5.62 -14.63
#